data_AF-A0A8I6TL73-F1
#
_entry.id   AF-A0A8I6TL73-F1
#
_cell.length_a   1.000
_cell.length_b   1.000
_cell.length_c   1.000
_cell.angle_alpha   90.00
_cell.angle_beta   90.00
_cell.angle_gamma   90.00
#
_symmetry.space_group_name_H-M   'P 1'
#
loop_
_entity.id
_entity.type
_entity.pdbx_description
1 polymer ?
#
loop_
_entity_poly.entity_id
_entity_poly.type
_entity_poly.pdbx_seq_one_letter_code
_entity_poly.pdbx_strand_id
1 'polypeptide(L)'
;MPSLLEGIEAKYGREVEDCELDIPILYVPRKQHNFIPHVLVFNDFGIDSAGCEEHLRTKCQNVQELDLAQNSLSQWTEVMTILRIMPRLQFANLSFNTLKQGLCDEHLQGGFPQLKNLILNGTYIEWPSVRKLITQLPSLEELHLSLNGYSYIELEDLEKDTAIHKGVTKLYFTDNTVSSWREISKLGQAFPNLDSLILADCPITTLDVTSPSSSPERANSYSRSESECEGHCRNVDSPHHWFRNLKFLNLNNTLLSSWDDIDRLACFPSLEHLRIHGLPLFEYPQEYTKHERRQLLIARLPNIRTLNGGGVITDDDREDAERAFIRRYMDKPESDRPERYNELVCLHGRLDPLVNIDLSPERKVKINVICGAKTENRLLDVYQTVSELKQRLESFANIPVSKMKLFYVDQDMKAIHGPEEMKFPNKQLYSYNINSGDEIIIDSKI
;
A
#
# COMPACT_ATOMS: atom_id res chain seq x y z
N MET A 1 -40.26 -11.81 -0.09
CA MET A 1 -39.06 -11.63 0.75
C MET A 1 -39.50 -10.90 2.00
N PRO A 2 -38.84 -11.08 3.16
CA PRO A 2 -39.29 -10.39 4.38
C PRO A 2 -39.10 -8.88 4.27
N SER A 3 -39.99 -8.14 4.90
CA SER A 3 -39.81 -6.72 5.15
C SER A 3 -38.82 -6.47 6.30
N LEU A 4 -38.28 -5.25 6.39
CA LEU A 4 -37.45 -4.84 7.53
C LEU A 4 -38.22 -4.98 8.85
N LEU A 5 -39.51 -4.67 8.86
CA LEU A 5 -40.36 -4.84 10.04
C LEU A 5 -40.41 -6.30 10.49
N GLU A 6 -40.69 -7.23 9.57
CA GLU A 6 -40.71 -8.66 9.87
C GLU A 6 -39.32 -9.15 10.35
N GLY A 7 -38.24 -8.61 9.77
CA GLY A 7 -36.88 -8.87 10.24
C GLY A 7 -36.65 -8.41 11.68
N ILE A 8 -37.11 -7.20 12.02
CA ILE A 8 -37.03 -6.64 13.38
C ILE A 8 -37.86 -7.46 14.37
N GLU A 9 -39.08 -7.85 13.99
CA GLU A 9 -39.96 -8.65 14.85
C GLU A 9 -39.41 -10.06 15.06
N ALA A 10 -38.85 -10.68 14.02
CA ALA A 10 -38.20 -11.98 14.14
C ALA A 10 -36.97 -11.92 15.07
N LYS A 11 -36.18 -10.85 15.00
CA LYS A 11 -34.92 -10.71 15.75
C LYS A 11 -35.10 -10.16 17.17
N TYR A 12 -36.09 -9.30 17.39
CA TYR A 12 -36.27 -8.55 18.64
C TYR A 12 -37.69 -8.64 19.24
N GLY A 13 -38.63 -9.28 18.55
CA GLY A 13 -40.07 -9.18 18.84
C GLY A 13 -40.71 -10.32 19.62
N ARG A 14 -40.00 -11.35 20.13
CA ARG A 14 -40.70 -12.44 20.83
C ARG A 14 -41.31 -12.02 22.18
N GLU A 15 -42.63 -12.17 22.23
CA GLU A 15 -43.50 -12.27 23.40
C GLU A 15 -43.33 -13.62 24.13
N VAL A 16 -43.78 -13.64 25.38
CA VAL A 16 -43.66 -14.71 26.38
C VAL A 16 -44.40 -15.97 25.93
N GLU A 17 -43.68 -17.05 25.64
CA GLU A 17 -44.21 -18.39 25.93
C GLU A 17 -43.73 -18.74 27.35
N ASP A 18 -44.68 -18.77 28.30
CA ASP A 18 -44.49 -19.33 29.64
C ASP A 18 -44.17 -20.82 29.50
N CYS A 19 -42.91 -21.13 29.21
CA CYS A 19 -42.36 -22.45 29.50
C CYS A 19 -41.91 -22.42 30.96
N GLU A 20 -42.81 -22.79 31.86
CA GLU A 20 -42.45 -23.32 33.18
C GLU A 20 -41.52 -24.53 32.96
N LEU A 21 -40.22 -24.28 32.93
CA LEU A 21 -39.20 -25.30 33.07
C LEU A 21 -38.45 -25.01 34.36
N ASP A 22 -38.84 -25.75 35.40
CA ASP A 22 -38.19 -25.84 36.71
C ASP A 22 -36.75 -26.37 36.55
N ILE A 23 -35.79 -25.50 36.23
CA ILE A 23 -34.36 -25.78 36.35
C ILE A 23 -33.63 -24.52 36.85
N PRO A 24 -32.82 -24.60 37.93
CA PRO A 24 -32.10 -23.44 38.45
C PRO A 24 -30.89 -23.16 37.56
N ILE A 25 -31.03 -22.22 36.63
CA ILE A 25 -29.92 -21.67 35.83
C ILE A 25 -29.60 -20.27 36.33
N LEU A 26 -28.30 -19.96 36.42
CA LEU A 26 -27.73 -18.65 36.77
C LEU A 26 -28.58 -17.49 36.21
N TYR A 27 -29.03 -16.62 37.10
CA TYR A 27 -29.77 -15.41 36.76
C TYR A 27 -28.85 -14.43 36.02
N VAL A 28 -28.90 -14.46 34.68
CA VAL A 28 -28.45 -13.35 33.83
C VAL A 28 -29.61 -12.35 33.76
N PRO A 29 -29.42 -11.05 34.07
CA PRO A 29 -30.51 -10.08 33.99
C PRO A 29 -31.11 -10.07 32.58
N ARG A 30 -32.39 -10.45 32.46
CA ARG A 30 -33.12 -10.49 31.19
C ARG A 30 -33.21 -9.06 30.63
N LYS A 31 -32.74 -8.84 29.40
CA LYS A 31 -32.92 -7.57 28.67
C LYS A 31 -34.40 -7.26 28.57
N GLN A 32 -34.80 -6.01 28.79
CA GLN A 32 -36.18 -5.55 28.64
C GLN A 32 -36.69 -5.90 27.23
N HIS A 33 -37.80 -6.65 27.17
CA HIS A 33 -38.50 -6.99 25.94
C HIS A 33 -38.98 -5.72 25.23
N ASN A 34 -39.04 -5.71 23.88
CA ASN A 34 -39.29 -4.54 23.02
C ASN A 34 -38.20 -3.45 22.96
N PHE A 35 -37.00 -3.69 23.52
CA PHE A 35 -35.89 -2.77 23.34
C PHE A 35 -35.22 -2.94 21.97
N ILE A 36 -35.30 -1.91 21.13
CA ILE A 36 -34.61 -1.86 19.84
C ILE A 36 -33.28 -1.12 20.04
N PRO A 37 -32.14 -1.77 19.75
CA PRO A 37 -30.84 -1.14 19.90
C PRO A 37 -30.67 0.03 18.91
N HIS A 38 -29.77 0.96 19.25
CA HIS A 38 -29.39 2.06 18.35
C HIS A 38 -28.70 1.57 17.06
N VAL A 39 -28.20 0.34 17.05
CA VAL A 39 -27.51 -0.30 15.92
C VAL A 39 -28.31 -1.50 15.46
N LEU A 40 -28.76 -1.47 14.21
CA LEU A 40 -29.47 -2.57 13.56
C LEU A 40 -28.60 -3.19 12.48
N VAL A 41 -28.36 -4.50 12.60
CA VAL A 41 -27.59 -5.27 11.61
C VAL A 41 -28.47 -6.39 11.08
N PHE A 42 -28.74 -6.36 9.78
CA PHE A 42 -29.60 -7.28 9.06
C PHE A 42 -28.95 -7.73 7.75
N ASN A 43 -27.70 -8.18 7.83
CA ASN A 43 -26.96 -8.59 6.64
C ASN A 43 -27.42 -9.96 6.15
N ASP A 44 -27.71 -10.09 4.86
CA ASP A 44 -28.17 -11.35 4.26
C ASP A 44 -29.48 -11.91 4.87
N PHE A 45 -30.43 -11.02 5.16
CA PHE A 45 -31.77 -11.41 5.65
C PHE A 45 -32.80 -11.54 4.53
N GLY A 46 -32.40 -11.27 3.28
CA GLY A 46 -33.31 -11.26 2.13
C GLY A 46 -34.35 -10.15 2.17
N ILE A 47 -34.08 -9.03 2.86
CA ILE A 47 -35.03 -7.92 3.01
C ILE A 47 -35.24 -7.22 1.66
N ASP A 48 -36.49 -7.01 1.24
CA ASP A 48 -36.81 -6.33 -0.04
C ASP A 48 -37.62 -5.04 0.10
N SER A 49 -38.16 -4.78 1.29
CA SER A 49 -39.09 -3.69 1.56
C SER A 49 -39.01 -3.22 3.01
N ALA A 50 -39.53 -2.02 3.30
CA ALA A 50 -39.62 -1.50 4.65
C ALA A 50 -40.63 -2.30 5.48
N GLY A 51 -41.84 -2.50 4.97
CA GLY A 51 -42.99 -3.00 5.72
C GLY A 51 -43.84 -1.86 6.27
N CYS A 52 -44.65 -2.11 7.31
CA CYS A 52 -45.59 -1.11 7.83
C CYS A 52 -44.86 0.09 8.48
N GLU A 53 -44.94 1.28 7.85
CA GLU A 53 -44.23 2.49 8.28
C GLU A 53 -44.61 2.95 9.69
N GLU A 54 -45.88 2.82 10.08
CA GLU A 54 -46.36 3.26 11.39
C GLU A 54 -45.71 2.47 12.54
N HIS A 55 -45.68 1.14 12.41
CA HIS A 55 -45.04 0.26 13.38
C HIS A 55 -43.52 0.45 13.40
N LEU A 56 -42.89 0.57 12.23
CA LEU A 56 -41.46 0.85 12.16
C LEU A 56 -41.09 2.19 12.78
N ARG A 57 -41.90 3.23 12.54
CA ARG A 57 -41.66 4.57 13.08
C ARG A 57 -41.69 4.58 14.59
N THR A 58 -42.54 3.82 15.26
CA THR A 58 -42.52 3.75 16.73
C THR A 58 -41.30 3.00 17.25
N LYS A 59 -40.91 1.94 16.55
CA LYS A 59 -39.80 1.03 16.89
C LYS A 59 -38.41 1.64 16.65
N CYS A 60 -38.22 2.39 15.56
CA CYS A 60 -36.89 2.77 15.06
C CYS A 60 -36.49 4.24 15.28
N GLN A 61 -37.24 5.01 16.09
CA GLN A 61 -36.98 6.46 16.31
C GLN A 61 -35.58 6.79 16.82
N ASN A 62 -34.99 5.84 17.55
CA ASN A 62 -33.70 6.01 18.19
C ASN A 62 -32.55 5.34 17.44
N VAL A 63 -32.82 4.65 16.32
CA VAL A 63 -31.77 3.97 15.55
C VAL A 63 -30.82 5.01 14.96
N GLN A 64 -29.52 4.74 15.09
CA GLN A 64 -28.41 5.58 14.65
C GLN A 64 -27.56 4.88 13.59
N GLU A 65 -27.50 3.55 13.59
CA GLU A 65 -26.74 2.78 12.61
C GLU A 65 -27.61 1.66 12.04
N LEU A 66 -27.59 1.53 10.71
CA LEU A 66 -28.34 0.53 9.99
C LEU A 66 -27.43 -0.16 8.97
N ASP A 67 -27.25 -1.46 9.14
CA ASP A 67 -26.57 -2.32 8.19
C ASP A 67 -27.58 -3.27 7.54
N LEU A 68 -27.80 -3.06 6.25
CA LEU A 68 -28.68 -3.82 5.38
C LEU A 68 -27.90 -4.40 4.19
N ALA A 69 -26.60 -4.65 4.36
CA ALA A 69 -25.80 -5.22 3.29
C ALA A 69 -26.30 -6.60 2.84
N GLN A 70 -26.11 -6.92 1.56
CA GLN A 70 -26.46 -8.22 0.97
C GLN A 70 -27.94 -8.58 1.10
N ASN A 71 -28.84 -7.61 0.89
CA ASN A 71 -30.27 -7.86 0.87
C ASN A 71 -30.83 -7.73 -0.56
N SER A 72 -32.15 -7.77 -0.69
CA SER A 72 -32.87 -7.75 -1.96
C SER A 72 -33.57 -6.41 -2.23
N LEU A 73 -33.09 -5.32 -1.62
CA LEU A 73 -33.61 -3.98 -1.90
C LEU A 73 -33.25 -3.60 -3.34
N SER A 74 -34.26 -3.24 -4.12
CA SER A 74 -34.08 -2.79 -5.50
C SER A 74 -34.86 -1.51 -5.85
N GLN A 75 -35.80 -1.13 -4.98
CA GLN A 75 -36.68 0.01 -5.18
C GLN A 75 -36.23 1.17 -4.29
N TRP A 76 -35.98 2.34 -4.89
CA TRP A 76 -35.62 3.54 -4.13
C TRP A 76 -36.72 4.00 -3.18
N THR A 77 -37.99 3.76 -3.51
CA THR A 77 -39.13 4.04 -2.62
C THR A 77 -38.94 3.38 -1.26
N GLU A 78 -38.60 2.09 -1.24
CA GLU A 78 -38.40 1.33 -0.01
C GLU A 78 -37.16 1.81 0.77
N VAL A 79 -36.05 2.05 0.06
CA VAL A 79 -34.82 2.58 0.67
C VAL A 79 -35.09 3.94 1.33
N MET A 80 -35.74 4.86 0.62
CA MET A 80 -36.05 6.19 1.15
C MET A 80 -37.03 6.13 2.32
N THR A 81 -38.03 5.24 2.28
CA THR A 81 -38.93 4.99 3.40
C THR A 81 -38.16 4.51 4.63
N ILE A 82 -37.28 3.52 4.49
CA ILE A 82 -36.45 3.00 5.58
C ILE A 82 -35.61 4.12 6.22
N LEU A 83 -34.91 4.91 5.41
CA LEU A 83 -34.04 6.00 5.89
C LEU A 83 -34.87 7.09 6.60
N ARG A 84 -36.06 7.43 6.08
CA ARG A 84 -36.93 8.49 6.63
C ARG A 84 -37.56 8.12 7.97
N ILE A 85 -37.80 6.82 8.19
CA ILE A 85 -38.33 6.28 9.44
C ILE A 85 -37.33 6.43 10.60
N MET A 86 -36.03 6.56 10.30
CA MET A 86 -34.94 6.63 11.28
C MET A 86 -34.34 8.04 11.32
N PRO A 87 -34.99 9.02 11.99
CA PRO A 87 -34.58 10.43 11.93
C PRO A 87 -33.21 10.75 12.57
N ARG A 88 -32.66 9.81 13.36
CA ARG A 88 -31.35 9.93 14.04
C ARG A 88 -30.25 9.11 13.37
N LEU A 89 -30.51 8.57 12.18
CA LEU A 89 -29.57 7.72 11.47
C LEU A 89 -28.32 8.50 11.06
N GLN A 90 -27.16 7.99 11.48
CA GLN A 90 -25.83 8.53 11.21
C GLN A 90 -25.03 7.63 10.27
N PHE A 91 -25.31 6.32 10.28
CA PHE A 91 -24.65 5.33 9.44
C PHE A 91 -25.68 4.47 8.71
N ALA A 92 -25.52 4.31 7.40
CA ALA A 92 -26.29 3.40 6.58
C ALA A 92 -25.38 2.59 5.66
N ASN A 93 -25.47 1.27 5.74
CA ASN A 93 -24.83 0.36 4.80
C ASN A 93 -25.89 -0.37 3.96
N LEU A 94 -25.89 -0.10 2.66
CA LEU A 94 -26.79 -0.65 1.67
C LEU A 94 -26.03 -1.51 0.64
N SER A 95 -24.78 -1.88 0.93
CA SER A 95 -23.92 -2.61 -0.01
C SER A 95 -24.58 -3.89 -0.52
N PHE A 96 -24.31 -4.25 -1.77
CA PHE A 96 -24.80 -5.48 -2.39
C PHE A 96 -26.33 -5.61 -2.43
N ASN A 97 -27.04 -4.48 -2.49
CA ASN A 97 -28.44 -4.39 -2.91
C ASN A 97 -28.51 -3.88 -4.35
N THR A 98 -29.40 -4.39 -5.20
CA THR A 98 -29.42 -4.04 -6.64
C THR A 98 -30.16 -2.71 -6.89
N LEU A 99 -29.46 -1.58 -6.72
CA LEU A 99 -30.01 -0.21 -6.85
C LEU A 99 -29.75 0.41 -8.23
N LYS A 100 -29.84 -0.40 -9.29
CA LYS A 100 -29.60 0.03 -10.68
C LYS A 100 -30.70 0.93 -11.23
N GLN A 101 -31.91 0.87 -10.66
CA GLN A 101 -33.01 1.73 -11.09
C GLN A 101 -32.72 3.19 -10.69
N GLY A 102 -33.04 4.12 -11.58
CA GLY A 102 -32.79 5.54 -11.36
C GLY A 102 -33.64 6.11 -10.23
N LEU A 103 -33.04 6.98 -9.43
CA LEU A 103 -33.70 7.70 -8.36
C LEU A 103 -34.53 8.86 -8.93
N CYS A 104 -35.86 8.77 -8.85
CA CYS A 104 -36.77 9.86 -9.25
C CYS A 104 -36.84 10.98 -8.18
N ASP A 105 -37.14 12.20 -8.60
CA ASP A 105 -37.18 13.39 -7.72
C ASP A 105 -38.31 13.33 -6.69
N GLU A 106 -39.40 12.62 -7.00
CA GLU A 106 -40.52 12.37 -6.10
C GLU A 106 -40.12 11.64 -4.81
N HIS A 107 -39.03 10.85 -4.86
CA HIS A 107 -38.51 10.13 -3.70
C HIS A 107 -37.71 11.03 -2.75
N LEU A 108 -37.22 12.19 -3.21
CA LEU A 108 -36.28 13.06 -2.50
C LEU A 108 -36.93 13.94 -1.41
N GLN A 109 -38.06 13.51 -0.84
CA GLN A 109 -38.73 14.27 0.20
C GLN A 109 -38.06 14.06 1.58
N GLY A 110 -37.59 15.16 2.18
CA GLY A 110 -37.34 15.25 3.61
C GLY A 110 -35.88 15.31 4.07
N GLY A 111 -34.88 15.11 3.18
CA GLY A 111 -33.45 15.12 3.55
C GLY A 111 -33.05 14.13 4.66
N PHE A 112 -31.74 13.91 4.83
CA PHE A 112 -31.22 13.07 5.91
C PHE A 112 -30.07 13.81 6.64
N PRO A 113 -30.40 14.81 7.46
CA PRO A 113 -29.43 15.78 7.98
C PRO A 113 -28.46 15.21 9.02
N GLN A 114 -28.69 14.01 9.52
CA GLN A 114 -27.81 13.36 10.51
C GLN A 114 -26.90 12.29 9.87
N LEU A 115 -27.16 11.88 8.61
CA LEU A 115 -26.43 10.79 7.98
C LEU A 115 -25.02 11.25 7.59
N LYS A 116 -24.02 10.62 8.20
CA LYS A 116 -22.58 10.93 8.03
C LYS A 116 -21.85 9.90 7.19
N ASN A 117 -22.27 8.64 7.26
CA ASN A 117 -21.63 7.52 6.62
C ASN A 117 -22.64 6.78 5.75
N LEU A 118 -22.37 6.71 4.46
CA LEU A 118 -23.20 5.99 3.50
C LEU A 118 -22.34 5.01 2.69
N ILE A 119 -22.69 3.72 2.77
CA ILE A 119 -21.99 2.66 2.06
C ILE A 119 -22.89 2.07 0.97
N LEU A 120 -22.48 2.21 -0.29
CA LEU A 120 -23.20 1.80 -1.49
C LEU A 120 -22.34 0.87 -2.37
N ASN A 121 -21.52 0.02 -1.76
CA ASN A 121 -20.61 -0.84 -2.50
C ASN A 121 -21.36 -1.94 -3.25
N GLY A 122 -21.01 -2.22 -4.50
CA GLY A 122 -21.63 -3.32 -5.25
C GLY A 122 -23.13 -3.17 -5.43
N THR A 123 -23.63 -1.94 -5.53
CA THR A 123 -25.07 -1.66 -5.68
C THR A 123 -25.50 -1.39 -7.13
N TYR A 124 -24.54 -1.15 -8.02
CA TYR A 124 -24.76 -0.74 -9.41
C TYR A 124 -25.54 0.58 -9.55
N ILE A 125 -25.51 1.43 -8.52
CA ILE A 125 -26.15 2.74 -8.53
C ILE A 125 -25.55 3.63 -9.63
N GLU A 126 -26.37 4.33 -10.41
CA GLU A 126 -25.90 5.23 -11.47
C GLU A 126 -25.58 6.65 -10.95
N TRP A 127 -24.73 7.37 -11.67
CA TRP A 127 -24.31 8.72 -11.29
C TRP A 127 -25.43 9.75 -11.12
N PRO A 128 -26.49 9.80 -11.96
CA PRO A 128 -27.65 10.66 -11.69
C PRO A 128 -28.27 10.40 -10.32
N SER A 129 -28.33 9.15 -9.89
CA SER A 129 -28.85 8.77 -8.57
C SER A 129 -27.88 9.17 -7.46
N VAL A 130 -26.57 8.98 -7.64
CA VAL A 130 -25.54 9.45 -6.70
C VAL A 130 -25.63 10.97 -6.50
N ARG A 131 -25.70 11.76 -7.58
CA ARG A 131 -25.89 13.22 -7.52
C ARG A 131 -27.12 13.60 -6.69
N LYS A 132 -28.27 12.99 -6.99
CA LYS A 132 -29.51 13.26 -6.27
C LYS A 132 -29.39 12.91 -4.78
N LEU A 133 -28.78 11.78 -4.44
CA LEU A 133 -28.55 11.39 -3.05
C LEU A 133 -27.71 12.41 -2.30
N ILE A 134 -26.54 12.79 -2.81
CA ILE A 134 -25.64 13.70 -2.08
C ILE A 134 -26.30 15.05 -1.80
N THR A 135 -27.24 15.53 -2.63
CA THR A 135 -28.00 16.77 -2.35
C THR A 135 -28.90 16.65 -1.11
N GLN A 136 -29.29 15.44 -0.71
CA GLN A 136 -30.15 15.18 0.44
C GLN A 136 -29.36 14.90 1.72
N LEU A 137 -28.03 14.87 1.67
CA LEU A 137 -27.16 14.38 2.74
C LEU A 137 -26.19 15.47 3.23
N PRO A 138 -26.66 16.61 3.76
CA PRO A 138 -25.82 17.78 4.03
C PRO A 138 -24.70 17.55 5.06
N SER A 139 -24.79 16.49 5.87
CA SER A 139 -23.80 16.12 6.89
C SER A 139 -22.95 14.91 6.49
N LEU A 140 -22.99 14.49 5.22
CA LEU A 140 -22.23 13.33 4.75
C LEU A 140 -20.72 13.61 4.82
N GLU A 141 -20.00 12.78 5.56
CA GLU A 141 -18.55 12.86 5.77
C GLU A 141 -17.81 11.74 5.02
N GLU A 142 -18.42 10.55 4.95
CA GLU A 142 -17.80 9.34 4.41
C GLU A 142 -18.74 8.61 3.44
N LEU A 143 -18.26 8.40 2.21
CA LEU A 143 -19.02 7.79 1.12
C LEU A 143 -18.26 6.60 0.54
N HIS A 144 -18.95 5.48 0.36
CA HIS A 144 -18.38 4.30 -0.29
C HIS A 144 -19.16 3.94 -1.55
N LEU A 145 -18.43 3.87 -2.66
CA LEU A 145 -18.91 3.64 -4.03
C LEU A 145 -18.07 2.59 -4.76
N SER A 146 -17.45 1.68 -4.00
CA SER A 146 -16.60 0.60 -4.53
C SER A 146 -17.42 -0.48 -5.23
N LEU A 147 -16.81 -1.28 -6.10
CA LEU A 147 -17.46 -2.44 -6.74
C LEU A 147 -18.70 -2.11 -7.59
N ASN A 148 -18.87 -0.86 -8.04
CA ASN A 148 -20.03 -0.46 -8.85
C ASN A 148 -19.76 -0.50 -10.35
N GLY A 149 -18.53 -0.83 -10.77
CA GLY A 149 -18.16 -0.98 -12.17
C GLY A 149 -18.06 0.34 -12.93
N TYR A 150 -17.88 1.48 -12.24
CA TYR A 150 -17.80 2.80 -12.88
C TYR A 150 -16.58 2.92 -13.79
N SER A 151 -16.81 3.23 -15.07
CA SER A 151 -15.75 3.51 -16.06
C SER A 151 -15.52 4.99 -16.31
N TYR A 152 -16.47 5.84 -15.91
CA TYR A 152 -16.43 7.31 -16.00
C TYR A 152 -17.10 7.91 -14.76
N ILE A 153 -16.96 9.22 -14.56
CA ILE A 153 -17.59 9.97 -13.48
C ILE A 153 -18.47 11.08 -14.06
N GLU A 154 -19.73 11.12 -13.64
CA GLU A 154 -20.74 12.09 -14.12
C GLU A 154 -21.41 12.79 -12.93
N LEU A 155 -20.64 13.65 -12.26
CA LEU A 155 -21.13 14.43 -11.13
C LEU A 155 -21.51 15.87 -11.51
N GLU A 156 -21.19 16.34 -12.71
CA GLU A 156 -21.55 17.70 -13.15
C GLU A 156 -23.03 17.78 -13.52
N ASP A 157 -23.81 18.67 -12.91
CA ASP A 157 -25.09 19.07 -13.47
C ASP A 157 -24.85 20.30 -14.36
N LEU A 158 -24.87 20.11 -15.68
CA LEU A 158 -24.58 21.15 -16.68
C LEU A 158 -25.54 22.36 -16.57
N GLU A 159 -26.68 22.20 -15.89
CA GLU A 159 -27.70 23.24 -15.75
C GLU A 159 -27.63 23.97 -14.40
N LYS A 160 -27.02 23.37 -13.38
CA LYS A 160 -27.01 23.88 -12.01
C LYS A 160 -25.67 23.56 -11.35
N ASP A 161 -24.93 24.58 -10.96
CA ASP A 161 -23.63 24.54 -10.29
C ASP A 161 -23.70 23.92 -8.85
N THR A 162 -24.27 22.71 -8.74
CA THR A 162 -24.94 22.20 -7.53
C THR A 162 -24.42 20.86 -7.02
N ALA A 163 -23.46 20.24 -7.68
CA ALA A 163 -22.94 18.95 -7.24
C ALA A 163 -21.73 19.03 -6.30
N ILE A 164 -21.39 20.23 -5.81
CA ILE A 164 -20.30 20.42 -4.85
C ILE A 164 -20.81 20.06 -3.44
N HIS A 165 -20.38 18.91 -2.93
CA HIS A 165 -20.64 18.47 -1.58
C HIS A 165 -19.41 18.69 -0.68
N LYS A 166 -19.42 19.78 0.08
CA LYS A 166 -18.28 20.21 0.91
C LYS A 166 -18.05 19.35 2.17
N GLY A 167 -19.01 18.52 2.57
CA GLY A 167 -18.91 17.69 3.77
C GLY A 167 -18.09 16.42 3.60
N VAL A 168 -18.00 15.87 2.38
CA VAL A 168 -17.36 14.56 2.14
C VAL A 168 -15.85 14.73 2.22
N THR A 169 -15.24 14.01 3.15
CA THR A 169 -13.79 14.02 3.41
C THR A 169 -13.14 12.69 3.06
N LYS A 170 -13.92 11.59 3.10
CA LYS A 170 -13.44 10.24 2.80
C LYS A 170 -14.27 9.60 1.69
N LEU A 171 -13.59 9.13 0.64
CA LEU A 171 -14.21 8.44 -0.47
C LEU A 171 -13.54 7.10 -0.75
N TYR A 172 -14.34 6.03 -0.73
CA TYR A 172 -13.93 4.69 -1.12
C TYR A 172 -14.47 4.36 -2.50
N PHE A 173 -13.57 4.08 -3.43
CA PHE A 173 -13.88 3.90 -4.85
C PHE A 173 -13.13 2.72 -5.45
N THR A 174 -12.86 1.70 -4.62
CA THR A 174 -12.06 0.51 -4.94
C THR A 174 -12.78 -0.38 -5.95
N ASP A 175 -12.02 -1.08 -6.80
CA ASP A 175 -12.54 -2.07 -7.74
C ASP A 175 -13.67 -1.49 -8.63
N ASN A 176 -13.34 -0.38 -9.27
CA ASN A 176 -14.12 0.22 -10.36
C ASN A 176 -13.31 0.14 -11.65
N THR A 177 -13.94 0.36 -12.81
CA THR A 177 -13.31 0.16 -14.12
C THR A 177 -12.70 1.43 -14.72
N VAL A 178 -12.65 2.51 -13.94
CA VAL A 178 -12.09 3.80 -14.34
C VAL A 178 -10.58 3.71 -14.53
N SER A 179 -10.10 4.16 -15.70
CA SER A 179 -8.67 4.06 -16.08
C SER A 179 -7.96 5.40 -16.22
N SER A 180 -8.70 6.52 -16.23
CA SER A 180 -8.14 7.86 -16.46
C SER A 180 -8.23 8.73 -15.21
N TRP A 181 -7.13 9.40 -14.86
CA TRP A 181 -7.13 10.38 -13.79
C TRP A 181 -7.96 11.64 -14.09
N ARG A 182 -8.20 11.94 -15.38
CA ARG A 182 -9.12 13.01 -15.78
C ARG A 182 -10.53 12.77 -15.24
N GLU A 183 -10.99 11.53 -15.28
CA GLU A 183 -12.27 11.15 -14.67
C GLU A 183 -12.20 11.26 -13.16
N ILE A 184 -11.16 10.69 -12.52
CA ILE A 184 -10.98 10.77 -11.06
C ILE A 184 -10.98 12.21 -10.55
N SER A 185 -10.41 13.15 -11.32
CA SER A 185 -10.37 14.57 -10.98
C SER A 185 -11.76 15.20 -10.77
N LYS A 186 -12.80 14.65 -11.41
CA LYS A 186 -14.20 15.07 -11.20
C LYS A 186 -14.70 14.74 -9.78
N LEU A 187 -14.14 13.72 -9.12
CA LEU A 187 -14.42 13.46 -7.70
C LEU A 187 -13.89 14.59 -6.82
N GLY A 188 -12.69 15.11 -7.10
CA GLY A 188 -12.13 16.26 -6.37
C GLY A 188 -12.94 17.54 -6.59
N GLN A 189 -13.51 17.73 -7.79
CA GLN A 189 -14.42 18.84 -8.09
C GLN A 189 -15.69 18.75 -7.25
N ALA A 190 -16.33 17.58 -7.22
CA ALA A 190 -17.55 17.37 -6.46
C ALA A 190 -17.30 17.38 -4.94
N PHE A 191 -16.14 16.94 -4.48
CA PHE A 191 -15.79 16.80 -3.06
C PHE A 191 -14.47 17.55 -2.74
N PRO A 192 -14.50 18.89 -2.67
CA PRO A 192 -13.28 19.72 -2.59
C PRO A 192 -12.51 19.60 -1.26
N ASN A 193 -13.13 19.01 -0.24
CA ASN A 193 -12.54 18.80 1.09
C ASN A 193 -12.09 17.35 1.32
N LEU A 194 -11.98 16.53 0.26
CA LEU A 194 -11.43 15.18 0.37
C LEU A 194 -10.04 15.21 1.01
N ASP A 195 -9.90 14.49 2.12
CA ASP A 195 -8.63 14.21 2.79
C ASP A 195 -8.15 12.78 2.52
N SER A 196 -9.03 11.87 2.15
CA SER A 196 -8.75 10.44 1.97
C SER A 196 -9.48 9.88 0.76
N LEU A 197 -8.73 9.38 -0.22
CA LEU A 197 -9.24 8.79 -1.45
C LEU A 197 -8.68 7.38 -1.68
N ILE A 198 -9.58 6.40 -1.79
CA ILE A 198 -9.21 4.99 -1.97
C ILE A 198 -9.58 4.52 -3.37
N LEU A 199 -8.58 4.26 -4.20
CA LEU A 199 -8.69 3.85 -5.61
C LEU A 199 -7.98 2.51 -5.86
N ALA A 200 -7.92 1.64 -4.85
CA ALA A 200 -7.31 0.33 -5.01
C ALA A 200 -8.05 -0.47 -6.09
N ASP A 201 -7.31 -1.28 -6.85
CA ASP A 201 -7.86 -2.19 -7.86
C ASP A 201 -8.63 -1.47 -8.99
N CYS A 202 -8.37 -0.18 -9.21
CA CYS A 202 -8.84 0.56 -10.39
C CYS A 202 -7.76 0.49 -11.50
N PRO A 203 -8.11 0.25 -12.77
CA PRO A 203 -7.15 0.11 -13.87
C PRO A 203 -6.55 1.44 -14.35
N ILE A 204 -6.16 2.32 -13.42
CA ILE A 204 -5.59 3.64 -13.70
C ILE A 204 -4.22 3.48 -14.34
N THR A 205 -4.08 3.89 -15.59
CA THR A 205 -2.83 3.72 -16.36
C THR A 205 -1.91 4.95 -16.32
N THR A 206 -2.48 6.14 -16.09
CA THR A 206 -1.73 7.40 -15.99
C THR A 206 -2.44 8.41 -15.09
N LEU A 207 -1.64 9.26 -14.45
CA LEU A 207 -2.09 10.44 -13.71
C LEU A 207 -2.12 11.71 -14.57
N ASP A 208 -1.74 11.63 -15.85
CA ASP A 208 -1.77 12.75 -16.76
C ASP A 208 -3.20 13.05 -17.24
N VAL A 209 -3.70 14.24 -16.92
CA VAL A 209 -5.04 14.70 -17.32
C VAL A 209 -5.10 15.20 -18.77
N THR A 210 -3.95 15.43 -19.40
CA THR A 210 -3.84 15.88 -20.80
C THR A 210 -3.75 14.72 -21.79
N SER A 211 -3.51 13.51 -21.30
CA SER A 211 -3.44 12.32 -22.15
C SER A 211 -4.81 12.03 -22.81
N PRO A 212 -4.85 11.74 -24.13
CA PRO A 212 -6.09 11.44 -24.82
C PRO A 212 -6.73 10.19 -24.20
N SER A 213 -7.93 10.34 -23.65
CA SER A 213 -8.67 9.23 -23.05
C SER A 213 -9.10 8.25 -24.14
N SER A 214 -9.10 6.94 -23.82
CA SER A 214 -9.64 5.88 -24.68
C SER A 214 -11.19 5.83 -24.68
N SER A 215 -11.85 6.83 -24.11
CA SER A 215 -13.30 6.97 -24.11
C SER A 215 -13.79 7.62 -25.42
N PRO A 216 -14.98 7.24 -25.93
CA PRO A 216 -15.53 7.84 -27.13
C PRO A 216 -16.12 9.23 -26.78
N GLU A 217 -15.27 10.26 -26.68
CA GLU A 217 -15.75 11.63 -26.63
C GLU A 217 -15.98 12.18 -28.04
N ARG A 218 -17.19 12.71 -28.25
CA ARG A 218 -17.60 13.52 -29.38
C ARG A 218 -16.52 14.55 -29.67
N ALA A 219 -15.94 14.46 -30.86
CA ALA A 219 -14.99 15.42 -31.38
C ALA A 219 -15.60 16.83 -31.38
N ASN A 220 -15.19 17.67 -30.43
CA ASN A 220 -15.27 19.11 -30.60
C ASN A 220 -13.86 19.65 -30.77
N SER A 221 -13.71 20.30 -31.91
CA SER A 221 -12.52 20.96 -32.47
C SER A 221 -11.66 21.69 -31.43
N TYR A 222 -10.39 21.32 -31.36
CA TYR A 222 -9.35 22.26 -30.96
C TYR A 222 -8.35 22.45 -32.11
N SER A 223 -8.35 23.68 -32.60
CA SER A 223 -7.39 24.21 -33.56
C SER A 223 -6.02 24.26 -32.91
N ARG A 224 -4.99 23.75 -33.60
CA ARG A 224 -3.58 23.95 -33.22
C ARG A 224 -3.26 25.44 -33.32
N SER A 225 -2.81 26.05 -32.22
CA SER A 225 -1.99 27.27 -32.26
C SER A 225 -0.65 26.97 -31.62
N GLU A 226 0.40 27.16 -32.42
CA GLU A 226 1.80 27.06 -32.01
C GLU A 226 2.16 28.23 -31.06
N SER A 227 3.02 27.94 -30.09
CA SER A 227 3.89 28.88 -29.38
C SER A 227 3.21 30.01 -28.59
N GLU A 228 3.06 29.85 -27.27
CA GLU A 228 3.26 30.97 -26.33
C GLU A 228 3.94 30.50 -25.03
N CYS A 229 4.85 31.34 -24.57
CA CYS A 229 5.82 31.16 -23.51
C CYS A 229 5.19 31.36 -22.11
N GLU A 230 5.91 30.89 -21.09
CA GLU A 230 5.62 31.01 -19.65
C GLU A 230 4.96 32.32 -19.20
N GLY A 231 3.82 32.20 -18.52
CA GLY A 231 3.19 33.31 -17.82
C GLY A 231 1.76 33.01 -17.34
N HIS A 232 1.64 32.42 -16.15
CA HIS A 232 0.38 32.37 -15.38
C HIS A 232 -0.84 31.71 -16.07
N CYS A 233 -0.70 30.44 -16.45
CA CYS A 233 -1.88 29.60 -16.68
C CYS A 233 -2.59 29.37 -15.34
N ARG A 234 -3.89 29.70 -15.24
CA ARG A 234 -4.75 29.20 -14.17
C ARG A 234 -4.71 27.67 -14.27
N ASN A 235 -4.00 27.03 -13.33
CA ASN A 235 -3.52 25.64 -13.40
C ASN A 235 -4.66 24.59 -13.27
N VAL A 236 -5.73 24.71 -14.08
CA VAL A 236 -6.89 23.79 -14.13
C VAL A 236 -6.49 22.43 -14.73
N ASP A 237 -5.42 22.41 -15.52
CA ASP A 237 -4.91 21.23 -16.22
C ASP A 237 -3.95 20.38 -15.37
N SER A 238 -3.98 20.52 -14.05
CA SER A 238 -3.10 19.78 -13.16
C SER A 238 -3.82 18.68 -12.39
N PRO A 239 -3.28 17.45 -12.33
CA PRO A 239 -3.95 16.30 -11.68
C PRO A 239 -4.27 16.50 -10.20
N HIS A 240 -3.60 17.46 -9.55
CA HIS A 240 -3.76 17.78 -8.13
C HIS A 240 -4.66 19.00 -7.87
N HIS A 241 -5.09 19.74 -8.91
CA HIS A 241 -5.81 21.02 -8.77
C HIS A 241 -7.04 20.89 -7.85
N TRP A 242 -7.76 19.78 -8.01
CA TRP A 242 -9.01 19.47 -7.35
C TRP A 242 -8.84 18.74 -6.01
N PHE A 243 -7.59 18.41 -5.62
CA PHE A 243 -7.27 17.59 -4.45
C PHE A 243 -6.34 18.32 -3.48
N ARG A 244 -6.62 19.59 -3.18
CA ARG A 244 -5.75 20.45 -2.35
C ARG A 244 -5.62 19.98 -0.90
N ASN A 245 -6.65 19.34 -0.38
CA ASN A 245 -6.72 18.88 1.01
C ASN A 245 -6.39 17.38 1.16
N LEU A 246 -6.07 16.69 0.06
CA LEU A 246 -5.87 15.25 0.06
C LEU A 246 -4.59 14.87 0.82
N LYS A 247 -4.75 14.11 1.91
CA LYS A 247 -3.67 13.64 2.79
C LYS A 247 -3.35 12.16 2.62
N PHE A 248 -4.36 11.35 2.30
CA PHE A 248 -4.22 9.92 2.09
C PHE A 248 -4.72 9.53 0.70
N LEU A 249 -3.87 8.82 -0.03
CA LEU A 249 -4.19 8.27 -1.35
C LEU A 249 -3.78 6.80 -1.40
N ASN A 250 -4.71 5.95 -1.83
CA ASN A 250 -4.45 4.54 -2.07
C ASN A 250 -4.63 4.21 -3.55
N LEU A 251 -3.52 3.83 -4.20
CA LEU A 251 -3.40 3.44 -5.61
C LEU A 251 -2.87 2.00 -5.74
N ASN A 252 -3.09 1.16 -4.72
CA ASN A 252 -2.72 -0.25 -4.79
C ASN A 252 -3.35 -0.92 -6.01
N ASN A 253 -2.60 -1.77 -6.69
CA ASN A 253 -3.04 -2.56 -7.83
C ASN A 253 -3.62 -1.71 -8.98
N THR A 254 -3.13 -0.47 -9.12
CA THR A 254 -3.36 0.34 -10.33
C THR A 254 -2.36 -0.03 -11.42
N LEU A 255 -2.61 0.41 -12.65
CA LEU A 255 -1.81 0.08 -13.83
C LEU A 255 -0.74 1.14 -14.16
N LEU A 256 -0.31 1.90 -13.16
CA LEU A 256 0.75 2.90 -13.31
C LEU A 256 2.07 2.22 -13.68
N SER A 257 2.66 2.64 -14.79
CA SER A 257 3.85 2.03 -15.37
C SER A 257 5.01 3.00 -15.63
N SER A 258 4.82 4.30 -15.38
CA SER A 258 5.88 5.31 -15.53
C SER A 258 6.28 5.95 -14.20
N TRP A 259 7.56 6.30 -14.07
CA TRP A 259 8.04 7.17 -12.99
C TRP A 259 7.51 8.60 -13.10
N ASP A 260 7.12 9.06 -14.30
CA ASP A 260 6.55 10.40 -14.46
C ASP A 260 5.19 10.51 -13.77
N ASP A 261 4.42 9.42 -13.70
CA ASP A 261 3.18 9.37 -12.92
C ASP A 261 3.48 9.44 -11.42
N ILE A 262 4.56 8.80 -10.97
CA ILE A 262 5.00 8.90 -9.57
C ILE A 262 5.41 10.34 -9.25
N ASP A 263 6.18 10.98 -10.14
CA ASP A 263 6.64 12.36 -9.92
C ASP A 263 5.46 13.35 -9.89
N ARG A 264 4.38 13.11 -10.66
CA ARG A 264 3.11 13.88 -10.56
C ARG A 264 2.46 13.81 -9.17
N LEU A 265 2.68 12.75 -8.39
CA LEU A 265 2.18 12.66 -7.02
C LEU A 265 2.86 13.66 -6.07
N ALA A 266 4.10 14.08 -6.37
CA ALA A 266 4.79 15.09 -5.57
C ALA A 266 4.10 16.47 -5.63
N CYS A 267 3.31 16.71 -6.68
CA CYS A 267 2.58 17.96 -6.88
C CYS A 267 1.33 18.09 -5.98
N PHE A 268 0.92 17.03 -5.27
CA PHE A 268 -0.18 17.14 -4.30
C PHE A 268 0.32 17.91 -3.07
N PRO A 269 -0.31 19.05 -2.74
CA PRO A 269 0.25 19.98 -1.76
C PRO A 269 0.20 19.45 -0.32
N SER A 270 -0.74 18.56 -0.01
CA SER A 270 -1.00 18.07 1.35
C SER A 270 -0.86 16.55 1.49
N LEU A 271 -0.37 15.84 0.45
CA LEU A 271 -0.34 14.39 0.46
C LEU A 271 0.79 13.87 1.36
N GLU A 272 0.42 13.19 2.45
CA GLU A 272 1.35 12.71 3.48
C GLU A 272 1.41 11.17 3.52
N HIS A 273 0.35 10.49 3.12
CA HIS A 273 0.21 9.05 3.24
C HIS A 273 -0.15 8.42 1.90
N LEU A 274 0.67 7.48 1.43
CA LEU A 274 0.50 6.84 0.12
C LEU A 274 0.54 5.31 0.25
N ARG A 275 -0.40 4.64 -0.41
CA ARG A 275 -0.35 3.19 -0.68
C ARG A 275 -0.26 2.97 -2.18
N ILE A 276 0.76 2.24 -2.62
CA ILE A 276 1.11 2.11 -4.04
C ILE A 276 1.80 0.75 -4.32
N HIS A 277 1.19 -0.31 -3.82
CA HIS A 277 1.60 -1.70 -4.12
C HIS A 277 1.02 -2.19 -5.45
N GLY A 278 1.58 -3.27 -5.99
CA GLY A 278 1.00 -3.96 -7.15
C GLY A 278 1.01 -3.14 -8.45
N LEU A 279 1.97 -2.22 -8.62
CA LEU A 279 2.11 -1.46 -9.86
C LEU A 279 2.96 -2.22 -10.90
N PRO A 280 2.57 -2.21 -12.19
CA PRO A 280 3.41 -2.68 -13.29
C PRO A 280 4.80 -2.03 -13.35
N LEU A 281 4.91 -0.76 -12.90
CA LEU A 281 6.18 -0.02 -12.77
C LEU A 281 7.30 -0.81 -12.08
N PHE A 282 6.95 -1.72 -11.17
CA PHE A 282 7.91 -2.48 -10.37
C PHE A 282 8.19 -3.91 -10.87
N GLU A 283 7.52 -4.34 -11.95
CA GLU A 283 7.59 -5.72 -12.46
C GLU A 283 8.45 -5.82 -13.72
N TYR A 284 8.25 -4.94 -14.71
CA TYR A 284 8.96 -4.97 -16.00
C TYR A 284 9.19 -3.56 -16.54
N PRO A 285 10.33 -3.25 -17.21
CA PRO A 285 11.45 -4.13 -17.59
C PRO A 285 12.53 -4.31 -16.52
N GLN A 286 12.45 -3.59 -15.41
CA GLN A 286 13.47 -3.61 -14.36
C GLN A 286 12.88 -4.12 -13.04
N GLU A 287 13.38 -5.26 -12.58
CA GLU A 287 13.04 -5.78 -11.26
C GLU A 287 13.82 -4.99 -10.19
N TYR A 288 13.10 -4.18 -9.43
CA TYR A 288 13.64 -3.51 -8.24
C TYR A 288 13.48 -4.40 -7.02
N THR A 289 14.47 -4.44 -6.12
CA THR A 289 14.28 -5.01 -4.78
C THR A 289 13.27 -4.17 -3.98
N LYS A 290 12.65 -4.74 -2.94
CA LYS A 290 11.73 -3.99 -2.06
C LYS A 290 12.38 -2.75 -1.44
N HIS A 291 13.67 -2.85 -1.11
CA HIS A 291 14.45 -1.75 -0.55
C HIS A 291 14.66 -0.63 -1.57
N GLU A 292 15.13 -0.96 -2.78
CA GLU A 292 15.32 0.04 -3.86
C GLU A 292 14.01 0.72 -4.25
N ARG A 293 12.89 -0.02 -4.35
CA ARG A 293 11.56 0.57 -4.63
C ARG A 293 11.22 1.64 -3.59
N ARG A 294 11.36 1.29 -2.30
CA ARG A 294 11.08 2.20 -1.19
C ARG A 294 12.00 3.42 -1.25
N GLN A 295 13.29 3.22 -1.46
CA GLN A 295 14.28 4.30 -1.51
C GLN A 295 14.00 5.27 -2.67
N LEU A 296 13.70 4.76 -3.87
CA LEU A 296 13.32 5.58 -5.02
C LEU A 296 12.04 6.38 -4.79
N LEU A 297 11.02 5.75 -4.19
CA LEU A 297 9.76 6.44 -3.86
C LEU A 297 9.97 7.55 -2.83
N ILE A 298 10.76 7.31 -1.77
CA ILE A 298 11.06 8.31 -0.74
C ILE A 298 11.78 9.52 -1.35
N ALA A 299 12.79 9.29 -2.18
CA ALA A 299 13.57 10.37 -2.80
C ALA A 299 12.75 11.24 -3.78
N ARG A 300 11.80 10.62 -4.48
CA ARG A 300 10.91 11.29 -5.46
C ARG A 300 9.74 12.01 -4.83
N LEU A 301 9.28 11.58 -3.66
CA LEU A 301 8.05 12.06 -3.02
C LEU A 301 8.37 12.82 -1.71
N PRO A 302 8.74 14.11 -1.79
CA PRO A 302 9.20 14.89 -0.63
C PRO A 302 8.15 15.02 0.48
N ASN A 303 6.87 15.09 0.13
CA ASN A 303 5.79 15.34 1.09
C ASN A 303 5.32 14.08 1.83
N ILE A 304 5.65 12.88 1.33
CA ILE A 304 5.16 11.62 1.89
C ILE A 304 5.87 11.26 3.19
N ARG A 305 5.09 11.11 4.26
CA ARG A 305 5.53 10.72 5.61
C ARG A 305 5.32 9.25 5.90
N THR A 306 4.34 8.63 5.26
CA THR A 306 4.06 7.20 5.41
C THR A 306 3.81 6.56 4.06
N LEU A 307 4.62 5.55 3.76
CA LEU A 307 4.50 4.78 2.53
C LEU A 307 4.07 3.35 2.86
N ASN A 308 3.03 2.87 2.19
CA ASN A 308 2.62 1.47 2.18
C ASN A 308 2.28 0.90 3.57
N GLY A 309 1.74 1.74 4.46
CA GLY A 309 1.40 1.36 5.84
C GLY A 309 2.60 1.02 6.73
N GLY A 310 3.83 1.34 6.29
CA GLY A 310 5.04 1.21 7.11
C GLY A 310 5.13 2.29 8.18
N GLY A 311 6.25 2.29 8.91
CA GLY A 311 6.55 3.36 9.88
C GLY A 311 6.72 4.73 9.21
N VAL A 312 6.71 5.77 10.06
CA VAL A 312 7.04 7.15 9.64
C VAL A 312 8.42 7.15 9.00
N ILE A 313 8.53 7.78 7.83
CA ILE A 313 9.81 8.02 7.15
C ILE A 313 10.55 9.07 7.96
N THR A 314 11.69 8.69 8.54
CA THR A 314 12.53 9.60 9.33
C THR A 314 13.33 10.53 8.40
N ASP A 315 13.89 11.60 8.97
CA ASP A 315 14.76 12.50 8.21
C ASP A 315 16.02 11.76 7.73
N ASP A 316 16.57 10.85 8.54
CA ASP A 316 17.69 9.98 8.16
C ASP A 316 17.33 9.05 6.99
N ASP A 317 16.14 8.42 7.02
CA ASP A 317 15.66 7.59 5.91
C ASP A 317 15.55 8.39 4.61
N ARG A 318 15.12 9.65 4.71
CA ARG A 318 14.95 10.54 3.56
C ARG A 318 16.30 11.00 3.02
N GLU A 319 17.21 11.43 3.88
CA GLU A 319 18.55 11.85 3.49
C GLU A 319 19.31 10.70 2.82
N ASP A 320 19.27 9.49 3.38
CA ASP A 320 19.87 8.31 2.77
C ASP A 320 19.27 8.02 1.39
N ALA A 321 17.94 8.05 1.28
CA ALA A 321 17.24 7.80 0.03
C ALA A 321 17.56 8.83 -1.05
N GLU A 322 17.58 10.11 -0.70
CA GLU A 322 17.90 11.21 -1.62
C GLU A 322 19.36 11.17 -2.07
N ARG A 323 20.30 10.84 -1.18
CA ARG A 323 21.71 10.66 -1.54
C ARG A 323 21.93 9.45 -2.44
N ALA A 324 21.28 8.32 -2.15
CA ALA A 324 21.33 7.15 -3.01
C ALA A 324 20.72 7.44 -4.39
N PHE A 325 19.66 8.25 -4.45
CA PHE A 325 19.06 8.72 -5.70
C PHE A 325 20.06 9.54 -6.52
N ILE A 326 20.76 10.52 -5.93
CA ILE A 326 21.80 11.28 -6.61
C ILE A 326 22.87 10.33 -7.19
N ARG A 327 23.40 9.41 -6.37
CA ARG A 327 24.40 8.43 -6.82
C ARG A 327 23.93 7.55 -7.97
N ARG A 328 22.64 7.19 -8.01
CA ARG A 328 22.07 6.37 -9.09
C ARG A 328 22.03 7.09 -10.44
N TYR A 329 21.85 8.41 -10.44
CA TYR A 329 21.62 9.21 -11.65
C TYR A 329 22.83 10.08 -12.03
N MET A 330 23.86 10.19 -11.19
CA MET A 330 25.01 11.05 -11.45
C MET A 330 25.77 10.70 -12.73
N ASP A 331 25.93 9.41 -13.03
CA ASP A 331 26.65 8.93 -14.23
C ASP A 331 25.74 8.76 -15.46
N LYS A 332 24.43 9.02 -15.32
CA LYS A 332 23.47 8.92 -16.42
C LYS A 332 23.45 10.19 -17.28
N PRO A 333 23.13 10.08 -18.59
CA PRO A 333 22.96 11.26 -19.44
C PRO A 333 21.81 12.14 -18.93
N GLU A 334 21.84 13.43 -19.25
CA GLU A 334 20.82 14.40 -18.81
C GLU A 334 19.39 14.01 -19.23
N SER A 335 19.23 13.33 -20.37
CA SER A 335 17.93 12.81 -20.83
C SER A 335 17.30 11.79 -19.89
N ASP A 336 18.12 11.08 -19.11
CA ASP A 336 17.68 9.99 -18.24
C ASP A 336 17.60 10.44 -16.77
N ARG A 337 17.96 11.70 -16.49
CA ARG A 337 17.92 12.29 -15.15
C ARG A 337 16.54 12.88 -14.90
N PRO A 338 15.80 12.41 -13.87
CA PRO A 338 14.54 13.03 -13.47
C PRO A 338 14.76 14.47 -13.02
N GLU A 339 13.76 15.34 -13.15
CA GLU A 339 13.84 16.75 -12.71
C GLU A 339 14.26 16.86 -11.25
N ARG A 340 13.74 15.97 -10.40
CA ARG A 340 14.09 15.81 -8.98
C ARG A 340 15.59 15.68 -8.73
N TYR A 341 16.38 15.15 -9.67
CA TYR A 341 17.82 15.01 -9.51
C TYR A 341 18.50 16.37 -9.29
N ASN A 342 18.17 17.38 -10.10
CA ASN A 342 18.80 18.70 -10.02
C ASN A 342 18.45 19.39 -8.70
N GLU A 343 17.20 19.26 -8.23
CA GLU A 343 16.76 19.74 -6.93
C GLU A 343 17.58 19.13 -5.79
N LEU A 344 17.76 17.80 -5.82
CA LEU A 344 18.49 17.08 -4.79
C LEU A 344 19.98 17.40 -4.78
N VAL A 345 20.61 17.59 -5.95
CA VAL A 345 22.01 18.04 -6.02
C VAL A 345 22.19 19.45 -5.45
N CYS A 346 21.22 20.34 -5.65
CA CYS A 346 21.24 21.67 -5.02
C CYS A 346 21.09 21.58 -3.49
N LEU A 347 20.30 20.62 -2.98
CA LEU A 347 20.05 20.43 -1.56
C LEU A 347 21.23 19.74 -0.82
N HIS A 348 21.75 18.64 -1.38
CA HIS A 348 22.76 17.78 -0.74
C HIS A 348 24.19 18.02 -1.20
N GLY A 349 24.38 18.79 -2.27
CA GLY A 349 25.66 18.95 -2.94
C GLY A 349 26.01 17.79 -3.88
N ARG A 350 27.19 17.87 -4.51
CA ARG A 350 27.70 16.80 -5.37
C ARG A 350 28.37 15.74 -4.51
N LEU A 351 27.89 14.51 -4.62
CA LEU A 351 28.43 13.35 -3.91
C LEU A 351 29.58 12.72 -4.69
N ASP A 352 30.57 12.22 -3.96
CA ASP A 352 31.63 11.40 -4.53
C ASP A 352 31.12 9.97 -4.84
N PRO A 353 31.67 9.32 -5.88
CA PRO A 353 31.39 7.91 -6.16
C PRO A 353 31.75 7.01 -4.98
N LEU A 354 30.94 5.99 -4.71
CA LEU A 354 31.24 5.01 -3.67
C LEU A 354 32.48 4.19 -4.06
N VAL A 355 33.49 4.17 -3.18
CA VAL A 355 34.65 3.28 -3.31
C VAL A 355 34.22 1.87 -2.88
N ASN A 356 34.42 0.87 -3.75
CA ASN A 356 34.17 -0.52 -3.40
C ASN A 356 35.30 -1.04 -2.50
N ILE A 357 35.03 -1.17 -1.20
CA ILE A 357 35.97 -1.74 -0.21
C ILE A 357 35.44 -3.13 0.16
N ASP A 358 36.12 -4.18 -0.30
CA ASP A 358 35.82 -5.55 0.10
C ASP A 358 36.32 -5.80 1.53
N LEU A 359 35.39 -5.86 2.49
CA LEU A 359 35.65 -6.13 3.91
C LEU A 359 35.58 -7.63 4.24
N SER A 360 35.51 -8.51 3.23
CA SER A 360 35.50 -9.96 3.43
C SER A 360 36.79 -10.43 4.12
N PRO A 361 36.74 -11.33 5.11
CA PRO A 361 37.93 -11.89 5.73
C PRO A 361 38.85 -12.54 4.69
N GLU A 362 40.16 -12.30 4.77
CA GLU A 362 41.14 -12.82 3.82
C GLU A 362 41.09 -14.35 3.74
N ARG A 363 40.58 -14.89 2.63
CA ARG A 363 40.49 -16.35 2.41
C ARG A 363 41.85 -17.02 2.19
N LYS A 364 42.85 -16.24 1.73
CA LYS A 364 44.15 -16.74 1.32
C LYS A 364 45.26 -15.99 2.04
N VAL A 365 46.04 -16.71 2.82
CA VAL A 365 47.08 -16.18 3.69
C VAL A 365 48.45 -16.63 3.20
N LYS A 366 49.46 -15.76 3.24
CA LYS A 366 50.83 -16.11 2.82
C LYS A 366 51.60 -16.65 4.01
N ILE A 367 52.08 -17.89 3.91
CA ILE A 367 52.82 -18.58 4.98
C ILE A 367 54.21 -19.03 4.49
N ASN A 368 55.08 -19.31 5.45
CA ASN A 368 56.37 -19.93 5.22
C ASN A 368 56.31 -21.43 5.50
N VAL A 369 56.54 -22.26 4.49
CA VAL A 369 56.56 -23.71 4.65
C VAL A 369 58.00 -24.18 4.75
N ILE A 370 58.33 -24.90 5.82
CA ILE A 370 59.70 -25.32 6.15
C ILE A 370 59.77 -26.85 6.14
N CYS A 371 60.70 -27.43 5.39
CA CYS A 371 60.96 -28.87 5.34
C CYS A 371 62.47 -29.12 5.37
N GLY A 372 63.01 -29.50 6.53
CA GLY A 372 64.45 -29.61 6.74
C GLY A 372 65.17 -28.28 6.46
N ALA A 373 66.07 -28.26 5.46
CA ALA A 373 66.78 -27.05 5.05
C ALA A 373 66.04 -26.21 3.97
N LYS A 374 64.88 -26.66 3.49
CA LYS A 374 64.10 -25.96 2.45
C LYS A 374 63.03 -25.09 3.09
N THR A 375 62.95 -23.83 2.67
CA THR A 375 61.87 -22.91 3.07
C THR A 375 61.26 -22.29 1.81
N GLU A 376 59.93 -22.29 1.70
CA GLU A 376 59.21 -21.70 0.58
C GLU A 376 57.98 -20.91 1.04
N ASN A 377 57.77 -19.73 0.45
CA ASN A 377 56.57 -18.94 0.66
C ASN A 377 55.40 -19.51 -0.15
N ARG A 378 54.30 -19.86 0.49
CA ARG A 378 53.11 -20.42 -0.15
C ARG A 378 51.85 -19.66 0.24
N LEU A 379 50.92 -19.56 -0.71
CA LEU A 379 49.60 -19.01 -0.48
C LEU A 379 48.66 -20.14 -0.04
N LEU A 380 48.17 -20.04 1.19
CA LEU A 380 47.35 -21.03 1.89
C LEU A 380 45.89 -20.59 1.88
N ASP A 381 44.97 -21.46 1.48
CA ASP A 381 43.54 -21.23 1.65
C ASP A 381 43.15 -21.70 3.07
N VAL A 382 42.61 -20.81 3.89
CA VAL A 382 42.28 -21.15 5.29
C VAL A 382 41.04 -22.06 5.41
N TYR A 383 40.25 -22.24 4.34
CA TYR A 383 39.07 -23.11 4.35
C TYR A 383 39.36 -24.56 3.93
N GLN A 384 40.56 -24.83 3.40
CA GLN A 384 40.97 -26.22 3.10
C GLN A 384 41.23 -27.00 4.40
N THR A 385 41.27 -28.32 4.29
CA THR A 385 41.57 -29.25 5.38
C THR A 385 43.07 -29.53 5.52
N VAL A 386 43.49 -30.03 6.68
CA VAL A 386 44.88 -30.49 6.89
C VAL A 386 45.28 -31.57 5.86
N SER A 387 44.35 -32.45 5.46
CA SER A 387 44.61 -33.49 4.45
C SER A 387 44.92 -32.91 3.07
N GLU A 388 44.11 -31.95 2.62
CA GLU A 388 44.31 -31.26 1.34
C GLU A 388 45.63 -30.47 1.34
N LEU A 389 45.97 -29.85 2.47
CA LEU A 389 47.27 -29.19 2.64
C LEU A 389 48.43 -30.18 2.49
N LYS A 390 48.38 -31.35 3.14
CA LYS A 390 49.44 -32.37 3.01
C LYS A 390 49.61 -32.84 1.56
N GLN A 391 48.52 -33.06 0.83
CA GLN A 391 48.57 -33.43 -0.60
C GLN A 391 49.27 -32.36 -1.44
N ARG A 392 48.99 -31.07 -1.17
CA ARG A 392 49.65 -29.97 -1.88
C ARG A 392 51.14 -29.84 -1.55
N LEU A 393 51.55 -30.24 -0.34
CA LEU A 393 52.94 -30.15 0.12
C LEU A 393 53.78 -31.40 -0.21
N GLU A 394 53.17 -32.49 -0.69
CA GLU A 394 53.85 -33.74 -1.05
C GLU A 394 54.95 -33.53 -2.11
N SER A 395 54.66 -32.73 -3.14
CA SER A 395 55.64 -32.41 -4.20
C SER A 395 56.80 -31.55 -3.72
N PHE A 396 56.57 -30.68 -2.72
CA PHE A 396 57.59 -29.81 -2.15
C PHE A 396 58.51 -30.56 -1.16
N ALA A 397 57.90 -31.32 -0.26
CA ALA A 397 58.61 -32.07 0.79
C ALA A 397 59.25 -33.36 0.27
N ASN A 398 58.77 -33.91 -0.86
CA ASN A 398 59.14 -35.24 -1.36
C ASN A 398 58.92 -36.35 -0.30
N ILE A 399 57.88 -36.18 0.53
CA ILE A 399 57.48 -37.11 1.58
C ILE A 399 56.03 -37.53 1.29
N PRO A 400 55.72 -38.85 1.21
CA PRO A 400 54.36 -39.31 1.00
C PRO A 400 53.40 -38.81 2.09
N VAL A 401 52.15 -38.43 1.74
CA VAL A 401 51.16 -37.90 2.71
C VAL A 401 51.00 -38.76 3.96
N SER A 402 51.06 -40.09 3.81
CA SER A 402 50.94 -41.05 4.93
C SER A 402 52.06 -40.94 5.96
N LYS A 403 53.26 -40.55 5.50
CA LYS A 403 54.47 -40.34 6.29
C LYS A 403 54.71 -38.88 6.66
N MET A 404 53.80 -37.97 6.33
CA MET A 404 53.96 -36.53 6.57
C MET A 404 53.30 -36.07 7.89
N LYS A 405 54.06 -35.37 8.74
CA LYS A 405 53.57 -34.59 9.88
C LYS A 405 53.69 -33.10 9.57
N LEU A 406 52.67 -32.33 9.97
CA LEU A 406 52.66 -30.88 9.85
C LEU A 406 52.57 -30.28 11.25
N PHE A 407 53.36 -29.24 11.50
CA PHE A 407 53.33 -28.46 12.71
C PHE A 407 53.11 -27.00 12.36
N TYR A 408 52.08 -26.39 12.93
CA TYR A 408 51.80 -24.97 12.80
C TYR A 408 52.59 -24.19 13.86
N VAL A 409 53.18 -23.06 13.45
CA VAL A 409 53.90 -22.15 14.34
C VAL A 409 53.39 -20.74 14.10
N ASP A 410 52.61 -20.28 15.07
CA ASP A 410 52.24 -18.87 15.25
C ASP A 410 53.50 -18.07 15.60
N GLN A 411 53.88 -17.09 14.76
CA GLN A 411 55.10 -16.31 15.01
C GLN A 411 54.98 -15.37 16.22
N ASP A 412 53.77 -14.90 16.54
CA ASP A 412 53.54 -14.00 17.67
C ASP A 412 53.59 -14.76 19.00
N MET A 413 53.19 -16.03 18.99
CA MET A 413 53.12 -16.90 20.18
C MET A 413 54.22 -17.97 20.25
N LYS A 414 55.20 -17.94 19.32
CA LYS A 414 56.28 -18.92 19.17
C LYS A 414 57.06 -19.18 20.46
N ALA A 415 57.26 -18.15 21.29
CA ALA A 415 58.00 -18.22 22.54
C ALA A 415 57.24 -18.92 23.69
N ILE A 416 55.91 -19.07 23.57
CA ILE A 416 55.04 -19.55 24.65
C ILE A 416 54.49 -20.94 24.35
N HIS A 417 53.99 -21.18 23.14
CA HIS A 417 53.24 -22.41 22.82
C HIS A 417 54.04 -23.45 22.01
N GLY A 418 55.16 -23.06 21.38
CA GLY A 418 55.90 -23.93 20.48
C GLY A 418 55.07 -24.44 19.29
N PRO A 419 55.61 -25.35 18.46
CA PRO A 419 54.89 -25.88 17.30
C PRO A 419 53.70 -26.78 17.67
N GLU A 420 52.51 -26.45 17.16
CA GLU A 420 51.28 -27.27 17.32
C GLU A 420 51.18 -28.33 16.20
N GLU A 421 51.15 -29.62 16.55
CA GLU A 421 50.96 -30.68 15.56
C GLU A 421 49.53 -30.69 15.01
N MET A 422 49.40 -30.62 13.68
CA MET A 422 48.12 -30.66 12.96
C MET A 422 47.63 -32.12 12.83
N LYS A 423 47.14 -32.68 13.95
CA LYS A 423 46.83 -34.12 14.09
C LYS A 423 45.61 -34.60 13.32
N PHE A 424 44.61 -33.73 13.12
CA PHE A 424 43.30 -34.11 12.59
C PHE A 424 43.20 -33.79 11.08
N PRO A 425 43.16 -34.81 10.19
CA PRO A 425 43.16 -34.59 8.74
C PRO A 425 41.96 -33.79 8.21
N ASN A 426 40.80 -33.92 8.85
CA ASN A 426 39.56 -33.27 8.45
C ASN A 426 39.35 -31.88 9.08
N LYS A 427 40.25 -31.43 9.96
CA LYS A 427 40.17 -30.10 10.59
C LYS A 427 40.49 -29.03 9.55
N GLN A 428 39.69 -27.98 9.47
CA GLN A 428 39.91 -26.86 8.55
C GLN A 428 40.94 -25.89 9.10
N LEU A 429 41.73 -25.26 8.22
CA LEU A 429 42.90 -24.48 8.62
C LEU A 429 42.58 -23.18 9.38
N TYR A 430 41.42 -22.56 9.14
CA TYR A 430 41.01 -21.34 9.86
C TYR A 430 40.92 -21.55 11.37
N SER A 431 40.70 -22.80 11.83
CA SER A 431 40.62 -23.12 13.25
C SER A 431 41.96 -23.02 13.99
N TYR A 432 43.06 -22.80 13.27
CA TYR A 432 44.38 -22.48 13.83
C TYR A 432 44.68 -20.98 13.84
N ASN A 433 43.74 -20.12 13.40
CA ASN A 433 43.90 -18.66 13.32
C ASN A 433 45.19 -18.22 12.59
N ILE A 434 45.49 -18.88 11.45
CA ILE A 434 46.72 -18.66 10.68
C ILE A 434 46.73 -17.26 10.08
N ASN A 435 47.77 -16.49 10.36
CA ASN A 435 48.02 -15.15 9.85
C ASN A 435 49.17 -15.12 8.83
N SER A 436 49.26 -14.00 8.10
CA SER A 436 50.28 -13.82 7.07
C SER A 436 51.66 -13.67 7.71
N GLY A 437 52.60 -14.53 7.33
CA GLY A 437 53.94 -14.62 7.93
C GLY A 437 54.15 -15.84 8.83
N ASP A 438 53.09 -16.55 9.21
CA ASP A 438 53.19 -17.76 10.03
C ASP A 438 53.87 -18.92 9.32
N GLU A 439 54.34 -19.89 10.10
CA GLU A 439 55.15 -21.00 9.62
C GLU A 439 54.41 -22.35 9.72
N ILE A 440 54.60 -23.21 8.70
CA ILE A 440 54.22 -24.62 8.76
C ILE A 440 55.47 -25.47 8.56
N ILE A 441 55.82 -26.26 9.57
CA ILE A 441 56.96 -27.16 9.56
C ILE A 441 56.50 -28.56 9.14
N ILE A 442 57.19 -29.12 8.16
CA ILE A 442 56.97 -30.47 7.65
C ILE A 442 58.05 -31.39 8.23
N ASP A 443 57.61 -32.50 8.82
CA ASP A 443 58.50 -33.55 9.32
C ASP A 443 58.07 -34.94 8.83
N SER A 444 59.02 -35.86 8.75
CA SER A 444 58.77 -37.25 8.35
C SER A 444 58.43 -38.10 9.58
N LYS A 445 57.40 -38.92 9.46
CA LYS A 445 57.18 -40.05 10.38
C LYS A 445 58.33 -41.03 10.17
N ILE A 446 59.08 -41.32 11.24
CA ILE A 446 60.05 -42.41 11.30
C ILE A 446 59.31 -43.75 11.19
#